data_AF-A0A7C6T3U9-F1
#
_entry.id   AF-A0A7C6T3U9-F1
#
_cell.length_a   1.000
_cell.length_b   1.000
_cell.length_c   1.000
_cell.angle_alpha   90.00
_cell.angle_beta   90.00
_cell.angle_gamma   90.00
#
_symmetry.space_group_name_H-M   'P 1'
#
loop_
_entity.id
_entity.type
_entity.pdbx_description
1 polymer ?
#
loop_
_entity_poly.entity_id
_entity_poly.type
_entity_poly.pdbx_seq_one_letter_code
_entity_poly.pdbx_strand_id
1 'polypeptide(L)'
;MLHYYDPSTQSYQSSSHRINPNVDYGTPPSVSETLVSIAVDGREVTVPEGTSVLRAAALAGINIPKLCASDNLEAFGSCRLCAVEI
;
A
#
# COMPACT_ATOMS: atom_id res chain seq x y z
N MET A 1 -10.84 -9.69 33.12
CA MET A 1 -9.50 -9.85 32.50
C MET A 1 -9.64 -9.41 31.05
N LEU A 2 -9.07 -8.27 30.69
CA LEU A 2 -9.20 -7.72 29.33
C LEU A 2 -8.27 -8.52 28.43
N HIS A 3 -8.84 -9.27 27.49
CA HIS A 3 -8.08 -9.86 26.39
C HIS A 3 -7.71 -8.73 25.43
N TYR A 4 -6.46 -8.27 25.45
CA TYR A 4 -5.95 -7.33 24.47
C TYR A 4 -5.64 -8.08 23.18
N TYR A 5 -6.22 -7.63 22.07
CA TYR A 5 -5.90 -8.15 20.76
C TYR A 5 -4.55 -7.58 20.32
N ASP A 6 -3.52 -8.43 20.27
CA ASP A 6 -2.21 -8.07 19.77
C ASP A 6 -2.06 -8.57 18.31
N PRO A 7 -2.20 -7.69 17.31
CA PRO A 7 -2.08 -8.06 15.90
C PRO A 7 -0.67 -8.56 15.52
N SER A 8 0.36 -8.29 16.33
CA SER A 8 1.72 -8.78 16.07
C SER A 8 1.89 -10.28 16.40
N THR A 9 0.98 -10.82 17.22
CA THR A 9 1.00 -12.23 17.67
C THR A 9 0.17 -13.17 16.79
N GLN A 10 -0.61 -12.64 15.85
CA GLN A 10 -1.51 -13.43 15.02
C GLN A 10 -0.90 -13.66 13.63
N SER A 11 -0.34 -14.86 13.43
CA SER A 11 0.03 -15.37 12.11
C SER A 11 -1.23 -15.72 11.31
N TYR A 12 -1.99 -14.72 10.87
CA TYR A 12 -3.11 -14.95 9.95
C TYR A 12 -2.52 -15.11 8.55
N GLN A 13 -2.37 -16.38 8.15
CA GLN A 13 -1.97 -16.78 6.80
C GLN A 13 -3.07 -16.38 5.81
N SER A 14 -2.80 -15.34 5.02
CA SER A 14 -3.39 -15.18 3.68
C SER A 14 -2.26 -15.02 2.68
N SER A 15 -1.84 -16.18 2.15
CA SER A 15 -1.21 -16.40 0.84
C SER A 15 -0.34 -15.28 0.22
N SER A 16 0.97 -15.57 0.17
CA SER A 16 1.92 -15.21 -0.89
C SER A 16 2.39 -13.76 -1.11
N HIS A 17 2.23 -12.82 -0.17
CA HIS A 17 2.90 -11.52 -0.30
C HIS A 17 3.48 -11.00 1.02
N ARG A 18 4.75 -10.62 1.02
CA ARG A 18 5.47 -10.04 2.18
C ARG A 18 4.97 -8.63 2.47
N ILE A 19 3.78 -8.51 3.03
CA ILE A 19 3.16 -7.24 3.41
C ILE A 19 3.31 -7.08 4.92
N ASN A 20 3.91 -5.97 5.37
CA ASN A 20 4.03 -5.68 6.79
C ASN A 20 2.63 -5.32 7.35
N PRO A 21 2.06 -6.09 8.28
CA PRO A 21 0.71 -5.84 8.80
C PRO A 21 0.60 -4.53 9.59
N ASN A 22 1.72 -3.90 9.94
CA ASN A 22 1.76 -2.63 10.66
C ASN A 22 1.79 -1.41 9.73
N VAL A 23 1.77 -1.60 8.41
CA VAL A 23 1.84 -0.52 7.44
C VAL A 23 0.65 -0.62 6.49
N ASP A 24 -0.09 0.49 6.37
CA ASP A 24 -1.13 0.65 5.36
C ASP A 24 -0.51 1.30 4.10
N TYR A 25 -0.46 0.53 3.01
CA TYR A 25 0.09 1.00 1.74
C TYR A 25 -0.95 1.80 0.90
N GLY A 26 -2.18 1.93 1.38
CA GLY A 26 -3.18 2.88 0.91
C GLY A 26 -4.10 2.40 -0.20
N THR A 27 -3.73 1.38 -0.96
CA THR A 27 -4.66 0.70 -1.88
C THR A 27 -4.34 -0.78 -1.90
N PRO A 28 -5.30 -1.66 -2.22
CA PRO A 28 -5.03 -3.08 -2.39
C PRO A 28 -3.86 -3.36 -3.36
N PRO A 29 -3.11 -4.46 -3.16
CA PRO A 29 -2.07 -4.87 -4.11
C PRO A 29 -2.66 -5.26 -5.47
N SER A 30 -1.94 -4.93 -6.55
CA SER A 30 -2.22 -5.48 -7.87
C SER A 30 -1.67 -6.91 -7.98
N VAL A 31 -2.39 -7.77 -8.72
CA VAL A 31 -2.07 -9.19 -8.94
C VAL A 31 -1.44 -9.46 -10.31
N SER A 32 -1.07 -8.42 -11.06
CA SER A 32 -0.48 -8.58 -12.39
C SER A 32 0.88 -9.29 -12.34
N GLU A 33 1.14 -10.15 -13.33
CA GLU A 33 2.47 -10.78 -13.55
C GLU A 33 3.42 -9.85 -14.31
N THR A 34 2.89 -8.86 -15.04
CA THR A 34 3.68 -7.86 -15.76
C THR A 34 4.21 -6.83 -14.78
N LEU A 35 5.52 -6.59 -14.80
CA LEU A 35 6.17 -5.57 -13.98
C LEU A 35 6.42 -4.29 -14.78
N VAL A 36 6.19 -3.15 -14.12
CA VAL A 36 6.51 -1.81 -14.64
C VAL A 36 7.46 -1.11 -13.68
N SER A 37 8.39 -0.32 -14.22
CA SER A 37 9.35 0.45 -13.42
C SER A 37 9.05 1.94 -13.56
N ILE A 38 8.97 2.62 -12.43
CA ILE A 38 8.73 4.05 -12.33
C ILE A 38 9.72 4.69 -11.36
N ALA A 39 9.91 6.01 -11.46
CA ALA A 39 10.66 6.78 -10.48
C ALA A 39 9.68 7.56 -9.59
N VAL A 40 9.77 7.37 -8.28
CA VAL A 40 9.02 8.15 -7.27
C VAL A 40 10.03 8.94 -6.46
N ASP A 41 9.97 10.28 -6.52
CA ASP A 41 10.96 11.19 -5.91
C ASP A 41 12.42 10.80 -6.22
N GLY A 42 12.68 10.40 -7.47
CA GLY A 42 14.01 9.97 -7.93
C GLY A 42 14.43 8.56 -7.50
N ARG A 43 13.56 7.80 -6.82
CA ARG A 43 13.81 6.39 -6.46
C ARG A 43 13.16 5.47 -7.47
N GLU A 44 13.94 4.60 -8.10
CA GLU A 44 13.40 3.55 -8.96
C GLU A 44 12.63 2.51 -8.15
N VAL A 45 11.43 2.20 -8.61
CA VAL A 45 10.51 1.23 -8.02
C VAL A 45 9.91 0.39 -9.12
N THR A 46 10.04 -0.93 -9.01
CA THR A 46 9.40 -1.89 -9.90
C THR A 46 8.21 -2.52 -9.18
N VAL A 47 7.02 -2.39 -9.78
CA VAL A 47 5.75 -2.89 -9.21
C VAL A 47 4.93 -3.61 -10.27
N PRO A 48 3.99 -4.49 -9.88
CA PRO A 48 3.00 -5.05 -10.79
C PRO A 48 2.23 -3.96 -11.52
N GLU A 49 1.97 -4.16 -12.80
CA GLU A 49 1.09 -3.30 -13.59
C GLU A 49 -0.28 -3.14 -12.89
N GLY A 50 -0.83 -1.92 -12.93
CA GLY A 50 -2.07 -1.59 -12.22
C GLY A 50 -1.89 -1.25 -10.74
N THR A 51 -0.66 -1.31 -10.21
CA THR A 51 -0.36 -0.77 -8.88
C THR A 51 -0.60 0.74 -8.86
N SER A 52 -1.31 1.25 -7.84
CA SER A 52 -1.55 2.68 -7.70
C SER A 52 -0.25 3.44 -7.39
N VAL A 53 -0.16 4.71 -7.82
CA VAL A 53 0.98 5.59 -7.47
C VAL A 53 1.15 5.71 -5.95
N LEU A 54 0.02 5.79 -5.22
CA LEU A 54 0.01 5.84 -3.75
C LEU A 54 0.67 4.61 -3.12
N ARG A 55 0.36 3.41 -3.62
CA ARG A 55 0.96 2.16 -3.14
C ARG A 55 2.42 2.05 -3.55
N ALA A 56 2.76 2.41 -4.77
CA ALA A 56 4.14 2.37 -5.26
C ALA A 56 5.05 3.29 -4.43
N ALA A 57 4.59 4.50 -4.09
CA ALA A 57 5.29 5.40 -3.19
C ALA A 57 5.51 4.79 -1.79
N ALA A 58 4.46 4.18 -1.21
CA ALA A 58 4.57 3.52 0.09
C ALA A 58 5.58 2.36 0.07
N LEU A 59 5.64 1.58 -1.01
CA LEU A 59 6.65 0.53 -1.22
C LEU A 59 8.07 1.10 -1.35
N ALA A 60 8.20 2.33 -1.86
CA ALA A 60 9.45 3.09 -1.91
C ALA A 60 9.87 3.71 -0.55
N GLY A 61 9.07 3.50 0.49
CA GLY A 61 9.23 4.13 1.80
C GLY A 61 8.82 5.60 1.83
N ILE A 62 8.03 6.07 0.86
CA ILE A 62 7.52 7.44 0.78
C ILE A 62 6.05 7.41 1.21
N ASN A 63 5.75 8.00 2.37
CA ASN A 63 4.39 7.99 2.92
C ASN A 63 3.63 9.24 2.49
N ILE A 64 2.69 9.07 1.56
CA ILE A 64 1.80 10.14 1.09
C ILE A 64 0.53 10.16 1.98
N PRO A 65 0.11 11.33 2.49
CA PRO A 65 -1.04 11.43 3.38
C PRO A 65 -2.35 11.02 2.69
N LYS A 66 -3.17 10.24 3.41
CA LYS A 66 -4.43 9.66 2.92
C LYS A 66 -5.44 9.52 4.05
N LEU A 67 -6.72 9.72 3.74
CA LEU A 67 -7.84 9.45 4.66
C LEU A 67 -8.90 8.50 4.07
N CYS A 68 -9.06 8.49 2.75
CA CYS A 68 -10.12 7.72 2.06
C CYS A 68 -9.59 6.53 1.25
N ALA A 69 -8.41 6.00 1.61
CA ALA A 69 -7.75 4.91 0.90
C ALA A 69 -7.00 4.05 1.92
N SER A 70 -7.15 2.73 1.81
CA SER A 70 -6.49 1.73 2.68
C SER A 70 -6.27 0.43 1.91
N ASP A 71 -5.37 -0.42 2.37
CA ASP A 71 -5.12 -1.75 1.78
C ASP A 71 -6.37 -2.64 1.68
N ASN A 72 -7.35 -2.44 2.56
CA ASN A 72 -8.55 -3.27 2.68
C ASN A 72 -9.79 -2.69 1.99
N LEU A 73 -9.68 -1.51 1.36
CA LEU A 73 -10.81 -0.80 0.76
C LEU A 73 -10.41 -0.21 -0.59
N GLU A 74 -11.35 -0.19 -1.53
CA GLU A 74 -11.13 0.51 -2.79
C GLU A 74 -10.99 2.02 -2.57
N ALA A 75 -10.08 2.64 -3.31
CA ALA A 75 -9.84 4.07 -3.20
C ALA A 75 -11.01 4.87 -3.80
N PHE A 76 -11.52 5.83 -3.03
CA PHE A 76 -12.68 6.64 -3.44
C PHE A 76 -12.31 8.03 -3.97
N GLY A 77 -11.16 8.59 -3.57
CA GLY A 77 -10.72 9.92 -4.00
C GLY A 77 -11.48 11.11 -3.38
N SER A 78 -12.09 10.95 -2.21
CA SER A 78 -12.79 12.04 -1.50
C SER A 78 -11.84 13.04 -0.85
N CYS A 79 -10.82 12.57 -0.14
CA CYS A 79 -9.98 13.45 0.69
C CYS A 79 -8.99 14.31 -0.10
N ARG A 80 -8.61 13.90 -1.32
CA ARG A 80 -7.64 14.57 -2.20
C ARG A 80 -6.27 14.92 -1.57
N LEU A 81 -5.96 14.42 -0.38
CA LEU A 81 -4.68 14.62 0.29
C LEU A 81 -3.50 13.93 -0.42
N CYS A 82 -3.79 12.86 -1.17
CA CYS A 82 -2.78 12.10 -1.90
C CYS A 82 -2.52 12.64 -3.31
N ALA A 83 -2.81 13.91 -3.58
CA ALA A 83 -2.49 14.55 -4.85
C ALA A 83 -0.97 14.69 -5.00
N VAL A 84 -0.45 14.42 -6.20
CA VAL A 84 0.97 14.47 -6.54
C VAL A 84 1.16 15.09 -7.93
N GLU A 85 2.36 15.60 -8.17
CA GLU A 85 2.84 15.98 -9.50
C GLU A 85 3.45 14.76 -10.20
N ILE A 86 3.37 14.73 -11.53
CA ILE A 86 3.87 13.64 -12.38
C ILE A 86 4.92 14.19 -13.34
#